data_AF-B7PXK7-F1
#
_entry.id   AF-B7PXK7-F1
#
_cell.length_a   1.000
_cell.length_b   1.000
_cell.length_c   1.000
_cell.angle_alpha   90.00
_cell.angle_beta   90.00
_cell.angle_gamma   90.00
#
_symmetry.space_group_name_H-M   'P 1'
#
loop_
_entity.id
_entity.type
_entity.pdbx_description
1 polymer ?
#
loop_
_entity_poly.entity_id
_entity_poly.type
_entity_poly.pdbx_seq_one_letter_code
_entity_poly.pdbx_strand_id
1 'polypeptide(L)'
;MKSKLSSTYKIKVCARYLEQNATGMAILDVGLLTGFKPIVEDLKKLVTDGVVQFYELTRRSVNFYVESIPTNAEVCLEFGLDKEFEVGQIQSSYVKVYSYYDPDTSCTEFYAPDNSSPLLKLHCDDTEVCACAEGGCPPEKPLAPFVKEIDDVNERRESLREFVCDKVDYVWLGTAQENYTKDGFKFVKFLIKEVLKPAEEDLKGKTRHIKARERCASFNLELSKEYVVMGLDSEYQEHVQHGLVQPLYIMDTAAVVFPKATRDKQTRDLVTWFIREFSNEESRCFT
;
A
#
# COMPACT_ATOMS: atom_id res chain seq x y z
N MET A 1 21.11 29.96 3.40
CA MET A 1 21.44 28.82 2.52
C MET A 1 21.11 27.54 3.27
N LYS A 2 19.96 26.92 2.99
CA LYS A 2 19.62 25.62 3.59
C LYS A 2 20.40 24.55 2.82
N SER A 3 21.20 23.78 3.54
CA SER A 3 21.99 22.65 3.03
C SER A 3 21.07 21.65 2.35
N LYS A 4 21.32 21.39 1.06
CA LYS A 4 20.66 20.36 0.27
C LYS A 4 21.05 19.01 0.89
N LEU A 5 20.13 18.30 1.55
CA LEU A 5 20.36 16.91 1.92
C LEU A 5 20.44 16.10 0.63
N SER A 6 21.67 15.89 0.13
CA SER A 6 21.94 15.03 -1.03
C SER A 6 21.88 13.58 -0.59
N SER A 7 20.68 13.04 -0.46
CA SER A 7 20.50 11.59 -0.41
C SER A 7 20.74 11.04 -1.82
N THR A 8 21.96 10.57 -2.08
CA THR A 8 22.33 9.93 -3.33
C THR A 8 21.94 8.45 -3.24
N TYR A 9 21.05 8.03 -4.13
CA TYR A 9 20.66 6.62 -4.26
C TYR A 9 21.51 5.97 -5.34
N LYS A 10 21.65 4.65 -5.29
CA LYS A 10 22.32 3.88 -6.34
C LYS A 10 21.35 2.86 -6.89
N ILE A 11 21.32 2.74 -8.21
CA ILE A 11 20.62 1.67 -8.89
C ILE A 11 21.64 0.79 -9.60
N LYS A 12 21.47 -0.53 -9.46
CA LYS A 12 22.24 -1.54 -10.18
C LYS A 12 21.26 -2.40 -10.98
N VAL A 13 21.46 -2.45 -12.29
CA VAL A 13 20.65 -3.23 -13.22
C VAL A 13 21.53 -4.29 -13.84
N CYS A 14 21.09 -5.54 -13.81
CA CYS A 14 21.81 -6.66 -14.42
C CYS A 14 20.90 -7.39 -15.40
N ALA A 15 21.45 -7.79 -16.54
CA ALA A 15 20.75 -8.55 -17.56
C ALA A 15 21.62 -9.70 -18.07
N ARG A 16 20.97 -10.82 -18.39
CA ARG A 16 21.61 -11.99 -19.01
C ARG A 16 20.66 -12.58 -20.04
N TYR A 17 21.19 -12.92 -21.19
CA TYR A 17 20.39 -13.53 -22.25
C TYR A 17 20.10 -14.99 -21.90
N LEU A 18 18.88 -15.46 -22.15
CA LEU A 18 18.46 -16.80 -21.75
C LEU A 18 18.57 -17.83 -22.88
N GLU A 19 18.56 -17.39 -24.14
CA GLU A 19 18.60 -18.30 -25.28
C GLU A 19 20.05 -18.60 -25.73
N GLN A 20 20.22 -19.70 -26.46
CA GLN A 20 21.54 -20.25 -26.79
C GLN A 20 22.31 -19.45 -27.85
N ASN A 21 21.64 -18.54 -28.58
CA ASN A 21 22.23 -17.72 -29.63
C ASN A 21 22.08 -16.23 -29.32
N ALA A 22 22.76 -15.74 -28.28
CA ALA A 22 22.84 -14.31 -28.01
C ALA A 22 23.62 -13.61 -29.13
N THR A 23 22.91 -13.03 -30.11
CA THR A 23 23.54 -12.30 -31.21
C THR A 23 22.88 -10.93 -31.39
N GLY A 24 23.71 -9.89 -31.46
CA GLY A 24 23.27 -8.53 -31.73
C GLY A 24 23.24 -7.63 -30.50
N MET A 25 23.04 -6.35 -30.77
CA MET A 25 22.97 -5.30 -29.75
C MET A 25 21.66 -5.38 -28.98
N ALA A 26 21.69 -4.93 -27.73
CA ALA A 26 20.51 -4.80 -26.91
C ALA A 26 20.41 -3.38 -26.34
N ILE A 27 19.20 -2.99 -25.98
CA ILE A 27 18.92 -1.75 -25.28
C ILE A 27 18.40 -2.09 -23.89
N LEU A 28 18.97 -1.45 -22.87
CA LEU A 28 18.42 -1.43 -21.51
C LEU A 28 17.75 -0.07 -21.30
N ASP A 29 16.43 -0.03 -21.35
CA ASP A 29 15.60 1.12 -21.02
C ASP A 29 15.25 1.09 -19.54
N VAL A 30 15.91 1.97 -18.78
CA VAL A 30 15.75 2.08 -17.33
C VAL A 30 14.89 3.30 -17.03
N GLY A 31 13.61 3.07 -16.72
CA GLY A 31 12.70 4.10 -16.25
C GLY A 31 13.22 4.71 -14.94
N LEU A 32 13.06 6.02 -14.75
CA LEU A 32 13.43 6.73 -13.54
C LEU A 32 12.25 6.76 -12.56
N LEU A 33 12.54 6.75 -11.26
CA LEU A 33 11.54 6.95 -10.21
C LEU A 33 11.03 8.40 -10.24
N THR A 34 9.77 8.62 -9.88
CA THR A 34 9.21 9.98 -9.80
C THR A 34 10.00 10.83 -8.78
N GLY A 35 10.46 12.01 -9.21
CA GLY A 35 11.24 12.91 -8.35
C GLY A 35 12.74 12.63 -8.34
N PHE A 36 13.23 11.71 -9.17
CA PHE A 36 14.65 11.38 -9.29
C PHE A 36 15.21 11.71 -10.67
N LYS A 37 16.49 12.05 -10.70
CA LYS A 37 17.27 12.23 -11.92
C LYS A 37 18.60 11.46 -11.81
N PRO A 38 19.16 10.95 -12.91
CA PRO A 38 20.44 10.27 -12.86
C PRO A 38 21.60 11.25 -12.70
N ILE A 39 22.66 10.79 -12.05
CA ILE A 39 23.95 11.48 -12.01
C ILE A 39 24.62 11.29 -13.38
N VAL A 40 24.73 12.37 -14.14
CA VAL A 40 25.21 12.33 -15.54
C VAL A 40 26.67 11.90 -15.61
N GLU A 41 27.46 12.20 -14.59
CA GLU A 41 28.86 11.81 -14.47
C GLU A 41 29.03 10.29 -14.44
N ASP A 42 28.14 9.57 -13.74
CA ASP A 42 28.15 8.11 -13.69
C ASP A 42 27.78 7.51 -15.04
N LEU A 43 26.80 8.09 -15.75
CA LEU A 43 26.41 7.65 -17.10
C LEU A 43 27.57 7.80 -18.10
N LYS A 44 28.29 8.92 -18.06
CA LYS A 44 29.48 9.14 -18.90
C LYS A 44 30.60 8.16 -18.58
N LYS A 45 30.75 7.81 -17.30
CA LYS A 45 31.73 6.81 -16.88
C LYS A 45 31.42 5.43 -17.46
N LEU A 46 30.15 5.01 -17.50
CA LEU A 46 29.76 3.74 -18.13
C LEU A 46 30.17 3.64 -19.61
N VAL A 47 30.14 4.77 -20.34
CA VAL A 47 30.62 4.83 -21.73
C VAL A 47 32.14 4.76 -21.79
N THR A 48 32.83 5.51 -20.92
CA THR A 48 34.30 5.58 -20.89
C THR A 48 34.93 4.25 -20.48
N ASP A 49 34.28 3.52 -19.57
CA ASP A 49 34.68 2.18 -19.10
C ASP A 49 34.32 1.09 -20.13
N GLY A 50 33.62 1.44 -21.22
CA GLY A 50 33.21 0.51 -22.28
C GLY A 50 32.09 -0.45 -21.91
N VAL A 51 31.37 -0.20 -20.80
CA VAL A 51 30.24 -1.02 -20.36
C VAL A 51 29.04 -0.85 -21.30
N VAL A 52 28.84 0.36 -21.80
CA VAL A 52 27.80 0.71 -22.77
C VAL A 52 28.43 1.48 -23.93
N GLN A 53 27.93 1.30 -25.15
CA GLN A 53 28.42 2.03 -26.32
C GLN A 53 27.98 3.50 -26.30
N PHE A 54 26.73 3.74 -25.88
CA PHE A 54 26.14 5.06 -25.78
C PHE A 54 24.93 5.03 -24.84
N TYR A 55 24.48 6.20 -24.38
CA TYR A 55 23.24 6.34 -23.62
C TYR A 55 22.40 7.51 -24.12
N GLU A 56 21.08 7.36 -24.08
CA GLU A 56 20.12 8.43 -24.34
C GLU A 56 19.36 8.75 -23.05
N LEU A 57 19.47 10.00 -22.61
CA LEU A 57 18.72 10.48 -21.45
C LEU A 57 17.40 11.10 -21.90
N THR A 58 16.29 10.54 -21.44
CA THR A 58 14.96 11.14 -21.60
C THR A 58 14.52 11.80 -20.31
N ARG A 59 13.34 12.43 -20.29
CA ARG A 59 12.76 12.97 -19.06
C ARG A 59 12.36 11.89 -18.05
N ARG A 60 12.12 10.66 -18.51
CA ARG A 60 11.51 9.59 -17.70
C ARG A 60 12.33 8.31 -17.65
N SER A 61 13.39 8.19 -18.43
CA SER A 61 14.23 6.99 -18.51
C SER A 61 15.63 7.30 -19.01
N VAL A 62 16.53 6.33 -18.85
CA VAL A 62 17.85 6.28 -19.48
C VAL A 62 17.92 5.03 -20.34
N ASN A 63 18.16 5.21 -21.64
CA ASN A 63 18.32 4.09 -22.57
C ASN A 63 19.82 3.83 -22.75
N PHE A 64 20.28 2.63 -22.41
CA PHE A 64 21.67 2.22 -22.58
C PHE A 64 21.80 1.26 -23.76
N TYR A 65 22.70 1.58 -24.68
CA TYR A 65 23.01 0.74 -25.83
C TYR A 65 24.20 -0.15 -25.49
N VAL A 66 23.98 -1.47 -25.45
CA VAL A 66 25.03 -2.46 -25.18
C VAL A 66 25.33 -3.29 -26.41
N GLU A 67 26.59 -3.64 -26.59
CA GLU A 67 27.07 -4.37 -27.77
C GLU A 67 26.50 -5.79 -27.83
N SER A 68 26.46 -6.48 -26.69
CA SER A 68 25.85 -7.78 -26.54
C SER A 68 25.55 -8.08 -25.07
N ILE A 69 24.57 -8.94 -24.83
CA ILE A 69 24.30 -9.52 -23.51
C ILE A 69 24.56 -11.02 -23.64
N PRO A 70 25.62 -11.57 -23.02
CA PRO A 70 25.98 -12.96 -23.21
C PRO A 70 25.05 -13.90 -22.42
N THR A 71 24.99 -15.16 -22.84
CA THR A 71 24.18 -16.19 -22.16
C THR A 71 24.84 -16.70 -20.87
N ASN A 72 26.18 -16.64 -20.80
CA ASN A 72 27.00 -17.21 -19.73
C ASN A 72 27.45 -16.21 -18.64
N ALA A 73 27.13 -14.93 -18.78
CA ALA A 73 27.49 -13.89 -17.81
C ALA A 73 26.44 -12.78 -17.77
N GLU A 74 26.34 -12.08 -16.65
CA GLU A 74 25.48 -10.91 -16.52
C GLU A 74 26.22 -9.64 -16.97
N VAL A 75 25.54 -8.79 -17.74
CA VAL A 75 25.96 -7.40 -17.96
C VAL A 75 25.27 -6.56 -16.91
N CYS A 76 26.04 -5.93 -16.03
CA CYS A 76 25.53 -5.06 -14.99
C CYS A 76 25.96 -3.62 -15.22
N LEU A 77 25.04 -2.69 -15.04
CA LEU A 77 25.29 -1.25 -15.00
C LEU A 77 24.88 -0.69 -13.63
N GLU A 78 25.69 0.23 -13.10
CA GLU A 78 25.43 0.91 -11.84
C GLU A 78 25.59 2.41 -12.05
N PHE A 79 24.61 3.19 -11.59
CA PHE A 79 24.68 4.65 -11.62
C PHE A 79 23.90 5.25 -10.45
N GLY A 80 24.29 6.47 -10.06
CA GLY A 80 23.65 7.21 -9.00
C GLY A 80 22.39 7.95 -9.45
N LEU A 81 21.48 8.14 -8.49
CA LEU A 81 20.27 8.95 -8.63
C LEU A 81 20.27 10.07 -7.59
N ASP A 82 19.99 11.28 -8.04
CA ASP A 82 19.74 12.45 -7.19
C ASP A 82 18.23 12.67 -7.04
N LYS A 83 17.79 12.91 -5.81
CA LYS A 83 16.43 13.36 -5.53
C LYS A 83 16.28 14.82 -5.97
N GLU A 84 15.53 15.06 -7.03
CA GLU A 84 15.29 16.39 -7.60
C GLU A 84 14.26 17.17 -6.78
N PHE A 85 13.19 16.50 -6.34
CA PHE A 85 12.17 17.06 -5.47
C PHE A 85 11.56 15.99 -4.56
N GLU A 86 10.92 16.41 -3.48
CA GLU A 86 10.20 15.49 -2.61
C GLU A 86 8.87 15.10 -3.21
N VAL A 87 8.62 13.79 -3.27
CA VAL A 87 7.34 13.20 -3.67
C VAL A 87 6.71 12.54 -2.45
N GLY A 88 5.40 12.74 -2.25
CA GLY A 88 4.67 12.11 -1.15
C GLY A 88 4.52 10.59 -1.33
N GLN A 89 4.47 10.12 -2.58
CA GLN A 89 4.46 8.71 -2.94
C GLN A 89 5.41 8.50 -4.13
N ILE A 90 6.51 7.78 -3.90
CA ILE A 90 7.40 7.36 -5.00
C ILE A 90 6.68 6.25 -5.75
N GLN A 91 6.40 6.45 -7.04
CA GLN A 91 5.92 5.38 -7.90
C GLN A 91 7.09 4.54 -8.37
N SER A 92 6.87 3.22 -8.42
CA SER A 92 7.76 2.24 -9.03
C SER A 92 8.04 2.61 -10.47
N SER A 93 9.18 2.16 -10.97
CA SER A 93 9.54 2.30 -12.38
C SER A 93 9.90 0.94 -12.96
N TYR A 94 10.35 0.91 -14.20
CA TYR A 94 10.62 -0.32 -14.92
C TYR A 94 12.06 -0.38 -15.41
N VAL A 95 12.52 -1.60 -15.67
CA VAL A 95 13.67 -1.91 -16.49
C VAL A 95 13.17 -2.78 -17.62
N LYS A 96 13.30 -2.31 -18.86
CA LYS A 96 12.99 -3.09 -20.05
C LYS A 96 14.29 -3.36 -20.81
N VAL A 97 14.56 -4.64 -21.08
CA VAL A 97 15.68 -5.08 -21.91
C VAL A 97 15.11 -5.64 -23.20
N TYR A 98 15.57 -5.18 -24.35
CA TYR A 98 15.09 -5.66 -25.64
C TYR A 98 16.19 -5.68 -26.70
N SER A 99 16.05 -6.58 -27.67
CA SER A 99 16.96 -6.64 -28.81
C SER A 99 16.79 -5.40 -29.69
N TYR A 100 17.91 -4.84 -30.16
CA TYR A 100 17.92 -3.68 -31.04
C TYR A 100 17.26 -3.99 -32.41
N TYR A 101 17.45 -5.21 -32.91
CA TYR A 101 16.96 -5.62 -34.23
C TYR A 101 15.56 -6.24 -34.18
N ASP A 102 15.18 -6.81 -33.03
CA ASP A 102 13.88 -7.43 -32.83
C ASP A 102 13.32 -7.05 -31.44
N PRO A 103 12.67 -5.87 -31.32
CA PRO A 103 12.18 -5.38 -30.04
C PRO A 103 11.11 -6.26 -29.36
N ASP A 104 10.50 -7.19 -30.10
CA ASP A 104 9.54 -8.15 -29.53
C ASP A 104 10.25 -9.15 -28.61
N THR A 105 11.52 -9.46 -28.90
CA THR A 105 12.43 -10.15 -27.98
C THR A 105 12.81 -9.22 -26.83
N SER A 106 12.00 -9.22 -25.77
CA SER A 106 12.15 -8.33 -24.62
C SER A 106 11.78 -8.96 -23.28
N CYS A 107 12.30 -8.37 -22.21
CA CYS A 107 11.96 -8.68 -20.83
C CYS A 107 11.76 -7.37 -20.06
N THR A 108 10.74 -7.30 -19.22
CA THR A 108 10.46 -6.11 -18.40
C THR A 108 10.30 -6.52 -16.94
N GLU A 109 11.00 -5.82 -16.06
CA GLU A 109 10.90 -5.96 -14.61
C GLU A 109 10.56 -4.61 -13.99
N PHE A 110 9.78 -4.61 -12.91
CA PHE A 110 9.45 -3.39 -12.17
C PHE A 110 10.27 -3.29 -10.90
N TYR A 111 10.70 -2.08 -10.55
CA TYR A 111 11.50 -1.83 -9.36
C TYR A 111 10.97 -0.62 -8.57
N ALA A 112 11.16 -0.65 -7.26
CA ALA A 112 10.73 0.40 -6.33
C ALA A 112 11.78 0.61 -5.23
N PRO A 113 11.80 1.76 -4.54
CA PRO A 113 12.68 1.95 -3.39
C PRO A 113 12.32 0.99 -2.24
N ASP A 114 13.33 0.61 -1.45
CA ASP A 114 13.31 -0.44 -0.42
C ASP A 114 11.97 -0.59 0.35
N ASN A 115 11.56 -1.86 0.53
CA ASN A 115 10.35 -2.32 1.26
C ASN A 115 8.98 -1.95 0.64
N SER A 116 8.92 -1.56 -0.64
CA SER A 116 7.66 -1.40 -1.36
C SER A 116 7.55 -2.36 -2.54
N SER A 117 6.40 -3.04 -2.67
CA SER A 117 6.11 -3.85 -3.86
C SER A 117 6.08 -2.95 -5.09
N PRO A 118 6.78 -3.29 -6.18
CA PRO A 118 6.87 -2.45 -7.36
C PRO A 118 5.58 -2.45 -8.20
N LEU A 119 4.66 -3.39 -7.93
CA LEU A 119 3.41 -3.52 -8.67
C LEU A 119 2.32 -2.66 -8.04
N LEU A 120 1.54 -1.99 -8.90
CA LEU A 120 0.24 -1.42 -8.52
C LEU A 120 -0.58 -2.50 -7.81
N LYS A 121 -1.08 -2.19 -6.61
CA LYS A 121 -1.89 -3.14 -5.84
C LYS A 121 -3.23 -3.25 -6.52
N LEU A 122 -3.38 -4.30 -7.32
CA LEU A 122 -4.60 -4.67 -7.99
C LEU A 122 -5.29 -5.77 -7.19
N HIS A 123 -6.59 -5.65 -7.01
CA HIS A 123 -7.42 -6.77 -6.60
C HIS A 123 -8.01 -7.37 -7.86
N CYS A 124 -7.62 -8.58 -8.21
CA CYS A 124 -8.19 -9.32 -9.33
C CYS A 124 -9.09 -10.42 -8.75
N ASP A 125 -10.33 -10.49 -9.23
CA ASP A 125 -11.18 -11.64 -8.96
C ASP A 125 -10.83 -12.82 -9.89
N ASP A 126 -11.47 -13.97 -9.66
CA ASP A 126 -11.29 -15.17 -10.48
C ASP A 126 -11.77 -14.99 -11.95
N THR A 127 -12.36 -13.84 -12.29
CA THR A 127 -12.76 -13.47 -13.64
C THR A 127 -11.77 -12.56 -14.36
N GLU A 128 -10.56 -12.40 -13.79
CA GLU A 128 -9.48 -11.54 -14.30
C GLU A 128 -9.85 -10.04 -14.36
N VAL A 129 -10.93 -9.64 -13.68
CA VAL A 129 -11.30 -8.22 -13.55
C VAL A 129 -10.53 -7.65 -12.37
N CYS A 130 -9.60 -6.75 -12.68
CA CYS A 130 -8.75 -6.14 -11.67
C CYS A 130 -9.24 -4.71 -11.32
N ALA A 131 -9.53 -4.48 -10.04
CA ALA A 131 -9.81 -3.17 -9.49
C ALA A 131 -8.56 -2.57 -8.83
N CYS A 132 -8.41 -1.25 -8.95
CA CYS A 132 -7.33 -0.51 -8.31
C CYS A 132 -7.53 -0.50 -6.79
N ALA A 133 -6.63 -1.10 -6.04
CA ALA A 133 -6.61 -1.03 -4.59
C ALA A 133 -5.66 0.08 -4.09
N GLU A 134 -5.44 1.15 -4.86
CA GLU A 134 -4.77 2.37 -4.37
C GLU A 134 -5.69 3.20 -3.45
N GLY A 135 -5.07 3.95 -2.53
CA GLY A 135 -5.77 4.71 -1.49
C GLY A 135 -4.89 4.97 -0.27
N GLY A 136 -5.42 5.71 0.70
CA GLY A 136 -4.68 6.06 1.92
C GLY A 136 -4.83 5.03 3.05
N CYS A 137 -4.24 5.33 4.20
CA CYS A 137 -4.29 4.46 5.38
C CYS A 137 -5.38 4.91 6.36
N PRO A 138 -5.83 4.01 7.25
CA PRO A 138 -6.67 4.40 8.38
C PRO A 138 -5.98 5.50 9.20
N PRO A 139 -6.71 6.45 9.78
CA PRO A 139 -6.13 7.52 10.58
C PRO A 139 -5.32 6.96 11.77
N GLU A 140 -4.12 7.48 12.04
CA GLU A 140 -3.32 7.08 13.21
C GLU A 140 -3.98 7.44 14.54
N LYS A 141 -4.74 8.55 14.56
CA LYS A 141 -5.45 9.05 15.75
C LYS A 141 -6.93 9.20 15.42
N PRO A 142 -7.67 8.08 15.27
CA PRO A 142 -9.04 8.07 14.76
C PRO A 142 -10.01 8.93 15.58
N LEU A 143 -9.79 9.02 16.90
CA LEU A 143 -10.67 9.75 17.80
C LEU A 143 -10.22 11.18 18.10
N ALA A 144 -9.08 11.63 17.57
CA ALA A 144 -8.59 12.98 17.81
C ALA A 144 -9.55 14.09 17.35
N PRO A 145 -10.21 14.00 16.17
CA PRO A 145 -11.16 15.02 15.74
C PRO A 145 -12.31 15.20 16.73
N PHE A 146 -12.80 14.10 17.31
CA PHE A 146 -13.93 14.12 18.23
C PHE A 146 -13.54 14.47 19.68
N VAL A 147 -12.26 14.41 20.06
CA VAL A 147 -11.83 14.62 21.45
C VAL A 147 -11.11 15.95 21.65
N LYS A 148 -10.30 16.39 20.67
CA LYS A 148 -9.40 17.54 20.85
C LYS A 148 -9.95 18.87 20.40
N GLU A 149 -10.96 18.87 19.53
CA GLU A 149 -11.45 20.08 18.87
C GLU A 149 -12.75 20.61 19.49
N ILE A 150 -13.38 19.82 20.36
CA ILE A 150 -14.68 20.11 20.97
C ILE A 150 -14.52 20.08 22.49
N ASP A 151 -14.91 21.12 23.20
CA ASP A 151 -14.80 21.17 24.67
C ASP A 151 -16.00 20.50 25.38
N ASP A 152 -17.20 20.58 24.80
CA ASP A 152 -18.43 20.03 25.37
C ASP A 152 -18.57 18.51 25.20
N VAL A 153 -18.90 17.80 26.28
CA VAL A 153 -18.96 16.33 26.28
C VAL A 153 -20.10 15.79 25.41
N ASN A 154 -21.24 16.47 25.34
CA ASN A 154 -22.37 16.02 24.54
C ASN A 154 -22.12 16.29 23.05
N GLU A 155 -21.52 17.43 22.71
CA GLU A 155 -21.14 17.75 21.34
C GLU A 155 -20.12 16.74 20.77
N ARG A 156 -19.15 16.28 21.58
CA ARG A 156 -18.23 15.19 21.17
C ARG A 156 -18.96 13.90 20.80
N ARG A 157 -19.95 13.55 21.61
CA ARG A 157 -20.75 12.34 21.47
C ARG A 157 -21.61 12.39 20.23
N GLU A 158 -22.33 13.49 20.04
CA GLU A 158 -23.20 13.67 18.89
C GLU A 158 -22.40 13.81 17.59
N SER A 159 -21.24 14.48 17.60
CA SER A 159 -20.35 14.54 16.42
C SER A 159 -19.84 13.15 15.98
N LEU A 160 -19.42 12.31 16.93
CA LEU A 160 -19.04 10.93 16.62
C LEU A 160 -20.25 10.11 16.13
N ARG A 161 -21.41 10.30 16.74
CA ARG A 161 -22.65 9.62 16.33
C ARG A 161 -23.03 9.97 14.90
N GLU A 162 -23.10 11.25 14.56
CA GLU A 162 -23.42 11.76 13.22
C GLU A 162 -22.46 11.17 12.18
N PHE A 163 -21.15 11.21 12.45
CA PHE A 163 -20.16 10.60 11.57
C PHE A 163 -20.43 9.11 11.35
N VAL A 164 -20.67 8.34 12.42
CA VAL A 164 -20.90 6.89 12.30
C VAL A 164 -22.24 6.56 11.66
N CYS A 165 -23.27 7.36 11.87
CA CYS A 165 -24.58 7.13 11.28
C CYS A 165 -24.61 7.46 9.79
N ASP A 166 -23.91 8.53 9.38
CA ASP A 166 -24.00 9.07 8.02
C ASP A 166 -22.87 8.63 7.07
N LYS A 167 -21.69 8.28 7.60
CA LYS A 167 -20.46 8.08 6.82
C LYS A 167 -19.87 6.68 6.91
N VAL A 168 -20.49 5.78 7.64
CA VAL A 168 -19.94 4.44 7.95
C VAL A 168 -21.06 3.43 7.78
N ASP A 169 -20.82 2.29 7.14
CA ASP A 169 -21.87 1.30 6.89
C ASP A 169 -21.96 0.29 8.04
N TYR A 170 -20.81 -0.20 8.52
CA TYR A 170 -20.75 -1.21 9.58
C TYR A 170 -19.86 -0.78 10.74
N VAL A 171 -20.19 -1.28 11.94
CA VAL A 171 -19.38 -1.09 13.16
C VAL A 171 -19.36 -2.38 13.95
N TRP A 172 -18.16 -2.89 14.23
CA TRP A 172 -17.95 -4.13 14.98
C TRP A 172 -17.08 -3.90 16.21
N LEU A 173 -17.42 -4.59 17.29
CA LEU A 173 -16.57 -4.77 18.45
C LEU A 173 -16.06 -6.22 18.46
N GLY A 174 -14.75 -6.41 18.53
CA GLY A 174 -14.16 -7.73 18.40
C GLY A 174 -12.70 -7.82 18.78
N THR A 175 -12.08 -8.96 18.47
CA THR A 175 -10.67 -9.23 18.79
C THR A 175 -9.88 -9.71 17.58
N ALA A 176 -8.64 -9.24 17.44
CA ALA A 176 -7.70 -9.78 16.47
C ALA A 176 -7.19 -11.17 16.93
N GLN A 177 -7.41 -12.20 16.11
CA GLN A 177 -7.00 -13.58 16.40
C GLN A 177 -5.68 -13.96 15.74
N GLU A 178 -5.49 -13.56 14.48
CA GLU A 178 -4.30 -13.86 13.68
C GLU A 178 -3.95 -12.67 12.81
N ASN A 179 -2.65 -12.43 12.62
CA ASN A 179 -2.13 -11.39 11.74
C ASN A 179 -1.10 -12.01 10.79
N TYR A 180 -1.16 -11.67 9.50
CA TYR A 180 -0.17 -12.08 8.52
C TYR A 180 -0.04 -11.07 7.39
N THR A 181 1.10 -11.07 6.69
CA THR A 181 1.31 -10.22 5.52
C THR A 181 1.36 -11.07 4.27
N LYS A 182 0.61 -10.68 3.23
CA LYS A 182 0.61 -11.36 1.93
C LYS A 182 0.29 -10.33 0.84
N ASP A 183 0.95 -10.43 -0.32
CA ASP A 183 0.68 -9.61 -1.52
C ASP A 183 0.64 -8.09 -1.25
N GLY A 184 1.49 -7.61 -0.32
CA GLY A 184 1.55 -6.19 0.06
C GLY A 184 0.42 -5.71 0.97
N PHE A 185 -0.35 -6.61 1.57
CA PHE A 185 -1.39 -6.31 2.55
C PHE A 185 -1.10 -6.97 3.90
N LYS A 186 -1.43 -6.26 4.98
CA LYS A 186 -1.55 -6.82 6.33
C LYS A 186 -2.98 -7.30 6.51
N PHE A 187 -3.13 -8.59 6.73
CA PHE A 187 -4.41 -9.23 7.04
C PHE A 187 -4.54 -9.44 8.54
N VAL A 188 -5.75 -9.25 9.03
CA VAL A 188 -6.14 -9.58 10.40
C VAL A 188 -7.40 -10.45 10.34
N LYS A 189 -7.33 -11.63 10.95
CA LYS A 189 -8.48 -12.47 11.21
C LYS A 189 -9.18 -11.94 12.46
N PHE A 190 -10.31 -11.27 12.26
CA PHE A 190 -11.03 -10.53 13.30
C PHE A 190 -12.28 -11.30 13.73
N LEU A 191 -12.35 -11.65 15.02
CA LEU A 191 -13.53 -12.25 15.62
C LEU A 191 -14.49 -11.15 16.09
N ILE A 192 -15.68 -11.10 15.51
CA ILE A 192 -16.72 -10.13 15.83
C ILE A 192 -17.48 -10.64 17.07
N LYS A 193 -17.36 -9.92 18.19
CA LYS A 193 -18.06 -10.25 19.44
C LYS A 193 -19.44 -9.60 19.50
N GLU A 194 -19.53 -8.37 19.03
CA GLU A 194 -20.77 -7.60 18.97
C GLU A 194 -20.80 -6.79 17.67
N VAL A 195 -22.00 -6.70 17.09
CA VAL A 195 -22.30 -5.85 15.94
C VAL A 195 -22.99 -4.60 16.49
N LEU A 196 -22.32 -3.45 16.40
CA LEU A 196 -22.77 -2.17 16.95
C LEU A 196 -23.59 -1.39 15.92
N LYS A 197 -23.25 -1.52 14.64
CA LYS A 197 -24.07 -1.08 13.49
C LYS A 197 -24.17 -2.26 12.52
N PRO A 198 -25.38 -2.68 12.15
CA PRO A 198 -25.57 -3.89 11.38
C PRO A 198 -25.08 -3.68 9.96
N ALA A 199 -24.30 -4.63 9.47
CA ALA A 199 -24.21 -4.91 8.04
C ALA A 199 -25.36 -5.86 7.67
N GLU A 200 -25.59 -6.13 6.39
CA GLU A 200 -26.72 -6.93 5.87
C GLU A 200 -26.90 -8.34 6.49
N GLU A 201 -25.91 -8.86 7.24
CA GLU A 201 -25.93 -10.18 7.90
C GLU A 201 -25.72 -10.14 9.43
N ASP A 202 -26.22 -11.16 10.15
CA ASP A 202 -25.82 -11.41 11.54
C ASP A 202 -24.38 -11.94 11.57
N LEU A 203 -23.45 -11.04 11.91
CA LEU A 203 -22.02 -11.31 12.00
C LEU A 203 -21.55 -11.64 13.42
N LYS A 204 -22.44 -11.66 14.41
CA LYS A 204 -22.06 -11.88 15.80
C LYS A 204 -21.49 -13.29 16.00
N GLY A 205 -20.31 -13.37 16.62
CA GLY A 205 -19.58 -14.62 16.86
C GLY A 205 -18.87 -15.17 15.62
N LYS A 206 -18.99 -14.54 14.45
CA LYS A 206 -18.30 -14.94 13.23
C LYS A 206 -16.94 -14.24 13.12
N THR A 207 -16.11 -14.79 12.24
CA THR A 207 -14.81 -14.24 11.91
C THR A 207 -14.84 -13.61 10.52
N ARG A 208 -14.20 -12.45 10.37
CA ARG A 208 -13.94 -11.79 9.08
C ARG A 208 -12.46 -11.53 8.91
N HIS A 209 -11.96 -11.68 7.69
CA HIS A 209 -10.63 -11.19 7.37
C HIS A 209 -10.76 -9.72 6.96
N ILE A 210 -10.04 -8.86 7.66
CA ILE A 210 -9.94 -7.43 7.33
C ILE A 210 -8.49 -7.17 6.91
N LYS A 211 -8.26 -6.27 5.96
CA LYS A 211 -6.91 -6.00 5.47
C LYS A 211 -6.62 -4.53 5.27
N ALA A 212 -5.40 -4.13 5.57
CA ALA A 212 -4.88 -2.80 5.22
C ALA A 212 -3.63 -2.96 4.36
N ARG A 213 -3.24 -1.89 3.66
CA ARG A 213 -1.97 -1.89 2.93
C ARG A 213 -0.82 -2.07 3.93
N GLU A 214 0.19 -2.85 3.55
CA GLU A 214 1.33 -3.18 4.44
C GLU A 214 2.04 -1.94 5.01
N ARG A 215 2.12 -0.85 4.22
CA ARG A 215 2.69 0.44 4.64
C ARG A 215 1.90 1.17 5.75
N CYS A 216 0.67 0.76 6.04
CA CYS A 216 -0.16 1.42 7.05
C CYS A 216 0.34 1.05 8.44
N ALA A 217 1.14 1.96 9.03
CA ALA A 217 1.59 1.85 10.41
C ALA A 217 0.45 2.01 11.43
N SER A 218 -0.61 2.74 11.04
CA SER A 218 -1.85 2.90 11.82
C SER A 218 -2.65 1.61 11.99
N PHE A 219 -2.42 0.59 11.16
CA PHE A 219 -3.14 -0.68 11.20
C PHE A 219 -2.24 -1.81 11.70
N ASN A 220 -1.94 -1.79 13.00
CA ASN A 220 -1.18 -2.82 13.70
C ASN A 220 -1.97 -3.28 14.93
N LEU A 221 -2.93 -4.18 14.73
CA LEU A 221 -3.78 -4.70 15.81
C LEU A 221 -3.00 -5.75 16.61
N GLU A 222 -2.98 -5.61 17.93
CA GLU A 222 -2.36 -6.59 18.81
C GLU A 222 -3.29 -7.78 19.01
N LEU A 223 -2.74 -8.99 18.93
CA LEU A 223 -3.50 -10.21 19.12
C LEU A 223 -4.19 -10.25 20.49
N SER A 224 -5.38 -10.82 20.53
CA SER A 224 -6.23 -10.94 21.73
C SER A 224 -6.68 -9.63 22.38
N LYS A 225 -6.32 -8.45 21.83
CA LYS A 225 -6.88 -7.17 22.28
C LYS A 225 -8.21 -6.87 21.59
N GLU A 226 -9.06 -6.14 22.30
CA GLU A 226 -10.36 -5.71 21.80
C GLU A 226 -10.28 -4.39 21.06
N TYR A 227 -10.86 -4.35 19.87
CA TYR A 227 -10.92 -3.18 19.00
C TYR A 227 -12.35 -2.94 18.55
N VAL A 228 -12.67 -1.66 18.34
CA VAL A 228 -13.78 -1.25 17.49
C VAL A 228 -13.21 -1.06 16.09
N VAL A 229 -13.84 -1.71 15.11
CA VAL A 229 -13.51 -1.62 13.68
C VAL A 229 -14.77 -1.14 12.97
N MET A 230 -14.65 -0.08 12.18
CA MET A 230 -15.76 0.41 11.37
C MET A 230 -15.27 0.95 10.03
N GLY A 231 -16.13 0.89 9.03
CA GLY A 231 -15.79 1.27 7.66
C GLY A 231 -17.00 1.21 6.73
N LEU A 232 -16.73 1.17 5.44
CA LEU A 232 -17.72 1.07 4.39
C LEU A 232 -17.82 -0.35 3.87
N ASP A 233 -19.03 -0.81 3.60
CA ASP A 233 -19.24 -2.12 2.96
C ASP A 233 -18.73 -2.08 1.52
N SER A 234 -18.35 -3.25 1.03
CA SER A 234 -17.85 -3.42 -0.33
C SER A 234 -18.76 -4.39 -1.07
N GLU A 235 -19.13 -4.02 -2.30
CA GLU A 235 -19.84 -4.92 -3.21
C GLU A 235 -18.94 -6.05 -3.72
N TYR A 236 -17.62 -5.91 -3.56
CA TYR A 236 -16.65 -6.92 -3.96
C TYR A 236 -16.57 -8.04 -2.92
N GLN A 237 -16.37 -9.27 -3.40
CA GLN A 237 -16.12 -10.44 -2.58
C GLN A 237 -14.65 -10.88 -2.71
N GLU A 238 -14.13 -11.53 -1.67
CA GLU A 238 -12.80 -12.12 -1.69
C GLU A 238 -12.81 -13.59 -1.26
N HIS A 239 -11.94 -14.37 -1.90
CA HIS A 239 -11.68 -15.76 -1.54
C HIS A 239 -10.64 -15.82 -0.43
N VAL A 240 -11.07 -16.30 0.73
CA VAL A 240 -10.24 -16.56 1.90
C VAL A 240 -9.68 -17.98 1.81
N GLN A 241 -8.62 -18.27 2.58
CA GLN A 241 -8.07 -19.61 2.73
C GLN A 241 -9.18 -20.67 2.92
N HIS A 242 -9.04 -21.81 2.24
CA HIS A 242 -10.01 -22.92 2.17
C HIS A 242 -11.29 -22.65 1.34
N GLY A 243 -11.27 -21.66 0.44
CA GLY A 243 -12.36 -21.42 -0.52
C GLY A 243 -13.59 -20.75 0.09
N LEU A 244 -13.46 -20.19 1.29
CA LEU A 244 -14.52 -19.40 1.92
C LEU A 244 -14.62 -18.04 1.21
N VAL A 245 -15.83 -17.68 0.78
CA VAL A 245 -16.10 -16.38 0.17
C VAL A 245 -16.69 -15.45 1.22
N GLN A 246 -16.17 -14.22 1.33
CA GLN A 246 -16.71 -13.17 2.19
C GLN A 246 -16.70 -11.81 1.46
N PRO A 247 -17.47 -10.81 1.91
CA PRO A 247 -17.31 -9.44 1.45
C PRO A 247 -15.89 -8.92 1.74
N LEU A 248 -15.42 -8.05 0.86
CA LEU A 248 -14.09 -7.45 0.93
C LEU A 248 -14.05 -6.32 1.97
N TYR A 249 -13.25 -6.49 3.02
CA TYR A 249 -13.09 -5.46 4.07
C TYR A 249 -11.69 -4.82 4.03
N ILE A 250 -11.56 -3.72 3.29
CA ILE A 250 -10.32 -2.94 3.21
C ILE A 250 -10.35 -1.79 4.21
N MET A 251 -9.32 -1.72 5.04
CA MET A 251 -9.09 -0.64 5.99
C MET A 251 -8.24 0.45 5.30
N ASP A 252 -8.91 1.45 4.75
CA ASP A 252 -8.30 2.62 4.11
C ASP A 252 -8.63 3.92 4.84
N THR A 253 -8.66 5.06 4.15
CA THR A 253 -8.98 6.37 4.74
C THR A 253 -10.39 6.49 5.32
N ALA A 254 -11.34 5.68 4.85
CA ALA A 254 -12.71 5.67 5.38
C ALA A 254 -12.83 4.79 6.63
N ALA A 255 -11.86 3.91 6.89
CA ALA A 255 -11.90 3.03 8.03
C ALA A 255 -11.43 3.71 9.32
N VAL A 256 -12.14 3.41 10.41
CA VAL A 256 -11.80 3.87 11.75
C VAL A 256 -11.59 2.65 12.65
N VAL A 257 -10.38 2.53 13.19
CA VAL A 257 -9.99 1.40 14.04
C VAL A 257 -9.35 1.91 15.32
N PHE A 258 -9.95 1.63 16.48
CA PHE A 258 -9.40 2.04 17.77
C PHE A 258 -9.56 0.95 18.84
N PRO A 259 -8.63 0.89 19.82
CA PRO A 259 -8.72 -0.09 20.89
C PRO A 259 -9.88 0.27 21.84
N LYS A 260 -10.58 -0.75 22.34
CA LYS A 260 -11.61 -0.61 23.38
C LYS A 260 -11.04 0.00 24.66
N ALA A 261 -9.82 -0.41 25.02
CA ALA A 261 -9.12 0.07 26.21
C ALA A 261 -8.05 1.10 25.83
N THR A 262 -8.13 2.28 26.44
CA THR A 262 -7.16 3.37 26.26
C THR A 262 -6.79 4.00 27.61
N ARG A 263 -5.57 4.55 27.70
CA ARG A 263 -5.07 5.23 28.90
C ARG A 263 -5.61 6.66 29.02
N ASP A 264 -5.92 7.30 27.90
CA ASP A 264 -6.44 8.66 27.90
C ASP A 264 -7.87 8.70 28.44
N LYS A 265 -8.11 9.50 29.49
CA LYS A 265 -9.39 9.54 30.20
C LYS A 265 -10.53 10.00 29.29
N GLN A 266 -10.33 11.09 28.54
CA GLN A 266 -11.38 11.65 27.69
C GLN A 266 -11.76 10.67 26.58
N THR A 267 -10.77 10.07 25.92
CA THR A 267 -10.98 9.05 24.90
C THR A 267 -11.67 7.83 25.48
N ARG A 268 -11.27 7.36 26.66
CA ARG A 268 -11.90 6.21 27.33
C ARG A 268 -13.37 6.47 27.64
N ASP A 269 -13.69 7.65 28.14
CA ASP A 269 -15.06 8.03 28.49
C ASP A 269 -15.94 8.12 27.22
N LEU A 270 -15.40 8.62 26.11
CA LEU A 270 -16.07 8.63 24.80
C LEU A 270 -16.27 7.22 24.25
N VAL A 271 -15.24 6.36 24.25
CA VAL A 271 -15.31 4.96 23.78
C VAL A 271 -16.32 4.14 24.59
N THR A 272 -16.32 4.31 25.92
CA THR A 272 -17.25 3.60 26.81
C THR A 272 -18.69 4.01 26.53
N TRP A 273 -18.93 5.31 26.33
CA TRP A 273 -20.24 5.80 25.92
C TRP A 273 -20.62 5.25 24.54
N PHE A 274 -19.73 5.34 23.55
CA PHE A 274 -19.99 4.92 22.17
C PHE A 274 -20.42 3.46 22.10
N ILE A 275 -19.66 2.56 22.72
CA ILE A 275 -20.02 1.12 22.73
C ILE A 275 -21.39 0.93 23.37
N ARG A 276 -21.65 1.51 24.54
CA ARG A 276 -22.93 1.37 25.23
C ARG A 276 -24.10 1.90 24.40
N GLU A 277 -23.92 3.04 23.76
CA GLU A 277 -24.95 3.72 22.97
C GLU A 277 -25.29 2.95 21.69
N PHE A 278 -24.26 2.46 20.99
CA PHE A 278 -24.43 1.72 19.74
C PHE A 278 -24.81 0.25 19.94
N SER A 279 -24.55 -0.34 21.11
CA SER A 279 -25.08 -1.67 21.46
C SER A 279 -26.61 -1.68 21.61
N ASN A 280 -27.27 -0.52 21.70
CA ASN A 280 -28.73 -0.42 21.75
C ASN A 280 -29.29 0.05 20.41
N GLU A 281 -30.12 -0.79 19.80
CA GLU A 281 -30.69 -0.55 18.47
C GLU A 281 -31.63 0.66 18.42
N GLU A 282 -32.30 0.97 19.52
CA GLU A 282 -33.25 2.09 19.61
C GLU A 282 -32.55 3.45 19.73
N SER A 283 -31.28 3.46 20.17
CA SER A 283 -30.56 4.70 20.45
C SER A 283 -29.38 4.97 19.53
N ARG A 284 -28.89 4.00 18.73
CA ARG A 284 -27.62 4.12 18.00
C ARG A 284 -27.60 5.23 16.95
N CYS A 285 -28.60 5.26 16.06
CA CYS A 285 -28.79 6.29 15.04
C CYS A 285 -30.25 6.73 15.13
N PHE A 286 -30.48 7.99 15.51
CA PHE A 286 -31.81 8.57 15.52
C PHE A 286 -32.36 8.56 14.09
N THR A 287 -33.55 8.02 13.90
CA THR A 287 -34.36 8.24 12.68
C THR A 287 -35.05 9.59 12.71
#